data_AF-A0A965QR60-F1
#
_entry.id   AF-A0A965QR60-F1
#
_cell.length_a   1.000
_cell.length_b   1.000
_cell.length_c   1.000
_cell.angle_alpha   90.00
_cell.angle_beta   90.00
_cell.angle_gamma   90.00
#
_symmetry.space_group_name_H-M   'P 1'
#
loop_
_entity.id
_entity.type
_entity.pdbx_description
1 polymer ?
#
loop_
_entity_poly.entity_id
_entity_poly.type
_entity_poly.pdbx_seq_one_letter_code
_entity_poly.pdbx_strand_id
1 'polypeptide(L)'
;MATYSDFNTTFAVHPIKNDLSLKNDEEAVKQSIKNLLLTDRGERPFQNNIGSNIRSLLFENYTPQTLLLFKRYIYETIDNFEPRAVIKD
;
A
#
# COMPACT_ATOMS: atom_id res chain seq x y z
N MET A 1 4.82 8.54 22.65
CA MET A 1 3.67 8.58 21.73
C MET A 1 4.11 7.97 20.42
N ALA A 2 3.26 7.18 19.76
CA ALA A 2 3.55 6.68 18.43
C ALA A 2 3.69 7.87 17.47
N THR A 3 4.66 7.83 16.56
CA THR A 3 4.89 8.90 15.57
C THR A 3 3.86 8.82 14.46
N TYR A 4 3.49 7.58 14.08
CA TYR A 4 2.39 7.31 13.16
C TYR A 4 1.36 6.42 13.83
N SER A 5 0.08 6.72 13.67
CA SER A 5 -1.02 5.93 14.20
C SER A 5 -2.17 5.98 13.19
N ASP A 6 -2.73 4.82 12.87
CA ASP A 6 -3.88 4.67 11.97
C ASP A 6 -4.84 3.59 12.49
N PHE A 7 -6.08 3.59 12.03
CA PHE A 7 -7.04 2.55 12.38
C PHE A 7 -6.77 1.26 11.58
N ASN A 8 -7.21 0.13 12.12
CA ASN A 8 -7.15 -1.14 11.40
C ASN A 8 -8.19 -1.16 10.27
N THR A 9 -7.82 -1.62 9.07
CA THR A 9 -8.74 -1.69 7.91
C THR A 9 -9.97 -2.57 8.14
N THR A 10 -9.91 -3.51 9.08
CA THR A 10 -11.06 -4.34 9.47
C THR A 10 -11.99 -3.67 10.48
N PHE A 11 -11.62 -2.49 10.99
CA PHE A 11 -12.30 -1.80 12.10
C PHE A 11 -12.53 -2.71 13.32
N ALA A 12 -11.59 -3.63 13.57
CA ALA A 12 -11.69 -4.55 14.70
C ALA A 12 -11.70 -3.79 16.03
N VAL A 13 -12.46 -4.29 17.00
CA VAL A 13 -12.51 -3.73 18.35
C VAL A 13 -11.29 -4.20 19.16
N HIS A 14 -10.68 -3.27 19.88
CA HIS A 14 -9.58 -3.56 20.80
C HIS A 14 -10.13 -4.32 22.03
N PRO A 15 -9.63 -5.54 22.33
CA PRO A 15 -10.27 -6.48 23.26
C PRO A 15 -10.40 -5.97 24.71
N ILE A 16 -9.49 -5.09 25.13
CA ILE A 16 -9.48 -4.54 26.51
C ILE A 16 -10.16 -3.15 26.59
N LYS A 17 -9.95 -2.30 25.58
CA LYS A 17 -10.37 -0.89 25.61
C LYS A 17 -11.78 -0.69 25.06
N ASN A 18 -12.33 -1.70 24.36
CA ASN A 18 -13.61 -1.64 23.66
C ASN A 18 -13.73 -0.44 22.69
N ASP A 19 -12.59 0.01 22.17
CA ASP A 19 -12.46 1.07 21.17
C ASP A 19 -11.87 0.49 19.88
N LEU A 20 -11.75 1.28 18.82
CA LEU A 20 -11.12 0.86 17.56
C LEU A 20 -9.67 0.39 17.77
N SER A 21 -9.36 -0.74 17.14
CA SER A 21 -7.99 -1.25 17.05
C SER A 21 -7.15 -0.32 16.18
N LEU A 22 -6.02 0.11 16.73
CA LEU A 22 -5.06 0.96 16.05
C LEU A 22 -3.83 0.17 15.62
N LYS A 23 -3.29 0.52 14.45
CA LYS A 23 -1.94 0.16 14.02
C LYS A 23 -1.01 1.33 14.25
N ASN A 24 0.13 1.06 14.87
CA ASN A 24 1.11 2.07 15.23
C ASN A 24 2.38 1.93 14.39
N ASP A 25 3.02 3.05 14.14
CA ASP A 25 4.32 3.22 13.51
C ASP A 25 4.48 2.37 12.25
N GLU A 26 5.35 1.36 12.28
CA GLU A 26 5.64 0.51 11.12
C GLU A 26 4.41 -0.25 10.59
N GLU A 27 3.48 -0.66 11.45
CA GLU A 27 2.31 -1.42 11.02
C GLU A 27 1.29 -0.54 10.30
N ALA A 28 1.20 0.74 10.66
CA ALA A 28 0.40 1.71 9.91
C ALA A 28 0.98 1.92 8.51
N VAL A 29 2.31 2.05 8.40
CA VAL A 29 3.00 2.23 7.11
C VAL A 29 2.87 0.99 6.23
N LYS A 30 3.06 -0.22 6.79
CA LYS A 30 2.86 -1.50 6.05
C LYS A 30 1.43 -1.62 5.51
N GLN A 31 0.43 -1.23 6.31
CA GLN A 31 -0.96 -1.22 5.87
C GLN A 31 -1.18 -0.24 4.71
N SER A 32 -0.63 0.97 4.80
CA SER A 32 -0.71 1.98 3.75
C SER A 32 -0.08 1.50 2.43
N ILE A 33 1.13 0.94 2.49
CA ILE A 33 1.81 0.35 1.31
C ILE A 33 0.94 -0.73 0.67
N LYS A 34 0.41 -1.66 1.48
CA LYS A 34 -0.47 -2.72 0.97
C LYS A 34 -1.70 -2.15 0.27
N ASN A 35 -2.32 -1.12 0.84
CA ASN A 35 -3.49 -0.48 0.24
C ASN A 35 -3.13 0.18 -1.09
N LEU A 36 -2.02 0.93 -1.15
CA LEU A 36 -1.55 1.59 -2.37
C LEU A 36 -1.24 0.59 -3.50
N LEU A 37 -0.59 -0.53 -3.16
CA LEU A 37 -0.25 -1.56 -4.15
C LEU A 37 -1.49 -2.33 -4.63
N LEU A 38 -2.52 -2.49 -3.80
CA LEU A 38 -3.73 -3.23 -4.17
C LEU A 38 -4.80 -2.38 -4.86
N THR A 39 -4.69 -1.05 -4.81
CA THR A 39 -5.54 -0.11 -5.54
C THR A 39 -5.05 0.04 -6.98
N ASP A 40 -5.92 -0.19 -7.95
CA ASP A 40 -5.62 0.02 -9.36
C ASP A 40 -5.77 1.51 -9.76
N ARG A 41 -5.06 1.93 -10.82
CA ARG A 41 -5.15 3.31 -11.32
C ARG A 41 -6.57 3.60 -11.84
N GLY A 42 -7.14 4.73 -11.43
CA GLY A 42 -8.52 5.11 -11.78
C GLY A 42 -9.59 4.67 -10.77
N GLU A 43 -9.26 3.88 -9.75
CA GLU A 43 -10.23 3.47 -8.72
C GLU A 43 -10.60 4.61 -7.77
N ARG A 44 -9.70 5.58 -7.55
CA ARG A 44 -9.92 6.70 -6.62
C ARG A 44 -10.57 7.90 -7.32
N PRO A 45 -11.79 8.32 -6.91
CA PRO A 45 -12.44 9.50 -7.47
C PRO A 45 -11.57 10.75 -7.33
N PHE A 46 -11.52 11.57 -8.38
CA PHE A 46 -10.73 12.82 -8.44
C PHE A 46 -9.21 12.65 -8.26
N GLN A 47 -8.70 11.41 -8.17
CA GLN A 47 -7.29 11.09 -7.96
C GLN A 47 -6.88 9.87 -8.80
N ASN A 48 -7.18 9.90 -10.09
CA ASN A 48 -6.98 8.75 -10.99
C ASN A 48 -5.53 8.24 -11.07
N ASN A 49 -4.55 9.10 -10.73
CA ASN A 49 -3.13 8.75 -10.77
C ASN A 49 -2.68 7.91 -9.56
N ILE A 50 -3.46 7.87 -8.47
CA ILE A 50 -3.13 7.09 -7.27
C ILE A 50 -3.52 5.63 -7.48
N GLY A 51 -2.59 4.73 -7.20
CA GLY A 51 -2.76 3.29 -7.32
C GLY A 51 -1.64 2.63 -8.12
N SER A 52 -1.37 1.38 -7.80
CA SER A 52 -0.48 0.53 -8.58
C SER A 52 -1.31 -0.32 -9.53
N ASN A 53 -0.99 -0.31 -10.81
CA ASN A 53 -1.61 -1.20 -11.78
C ASN A 53 -0.93 -2.59 -11.78
N ILE A 54 -0.49 -3.07 -10.61
CA ILE A 54 0.32 -4.28 -10.50
C ILE A 54 -0.52 -5.54 -10.73
N ARG A 55 -1.82 -5.48 -10.43
CA ARG A 55 -2.74 -6.62 -10.58
C ARG A 55 -2.96 -6.97 -12.04
N SER A 56 -2.82 -6.00 -12.95
CA SER A 56 -2.90 -6.24 -14.39
C SER A 56 -1.81 -7.18 -14.89
N LEU A 57 -0.68 -7.29 -14.18
CA LEU A 57 0.44 -8.15 -14.56
C LEU A 57 0.31 -9.59 -14.04
N LEU A 58 -0.66 -9.88 -13.15
CA LEU A 58 -0.77 -11.18 -12.47
C LEU A 58 -1.07 -12.35 -13.42
N PHE A 59 -1.73 -12.06 -14.55
CA PHE A 59 -2.12 -13.07 -15.55
C PHE A 59 -1.31 -12.96 -16.84
N GLU A 60 -0.29 -12.11 -16.87
CA GLU A 60 0.65 -12.01 -17.98
C GLU A 60 1.69 -13.13 -17.92
N ASN A 61 2.30 -13.45 -19.08
CA ASN A 61 3.37 -14.42 -19.13
C ASN A 61 4.58 -13.98 -18.28
N TYR A 62 5.10 -14.89 -17.46
CA TYR A 62 6.28 -14.63 -16.65
C TYR A 62 7.54 -14.58 -17.52
N THR A 63 8.08 -13.37 -17.69
CA THR A 63 9.25 -13.05 -18.50
C THR A 63 10.12 -12.04 -17.75
N PRO A 64 11.43 -11.91 -18.08
CA PRO A 64 12.27 -10.86 -17.50
C PRO A 64 11.68 -9.45 -17.65
N GLN A 65 10.95 -9.20 -18.73
CA GLN A 65 10.26 -7.94 -19.00
C GLN A 65 9.09 -7.73 -18.04
N THR A 66 8.24 -8.74 -17.79
CA THR A 66 7.17 -8.61 -16.80
C THR A 66 7.71 -8.45 -15.39
N LEU A 67 8.81 -9.11 -15.03
CA LEU A 67 9.50 -8.89 -13.75
C LEU A 67 9.99 -7.43 -13.59
N LEU A 68 10.58 -6.85 -14.65
CA LEU A 68 11.02 -5.46 -14.63
C LEU A 68 9.84 -4.49 -14.48
N LEU A 69 8.72 -4.76 -15.17
CA LEU A 69 7.49 -3.99 -15.03
C LEU A 69 6.92 -4.07 -13.62
N PHE A 70 6.88 -5.25 -13.01
CA PHE A 70 6.46 -5.46 -11.63
C PHE A 70 7.27 -4.59 -10.66
N LYS A 71 8.62 -4.66 -10.77
CA LYS A 71 9.51 -3.82 -9.95
C LYS A 71 9.19 -2.35 -10.17
N ARG A 72 9.15 -1.89 -11.43
CA ARG A 72 8.88 -0.48 -11.75
C ARG A 72 7.57 0.01 -11.14
N TYR A 73 6.48 -0.75 -11.24
CA TYR A 73 5.19 -0.35 -10.66
C TYR A 73 5.23 -0.25 -9.13
N ILE A 74 5.91 -1.17 -8.45
CA ILE A 74 6.10 -1.09 -6.99
C ILE A 74 6.92 0.14 -6.63
N TYR A 75 8.06 0.34 -7.29
CA TYR A 75 8.96 1.47 -7.05
C TYR A 75 8.24 2.81 -7.25
N GLU A 76 7.63 3.02 -8.42
CA GLU A 76 6.90 4.25 -8.72
C GLU A 76 5.76 4.52 -7.73
N THR A 77 5.03 3.47 -7.31
CA THR A 77 3.89 3.67 -6.41
C THR A 77 4.34 4.10 -5.02
N ILE A 78 5.37 3.45 -4.47
CA ILE A 78 5.87 3.75 -3.13
C ILE A 78 6.57 5.11 -3.12
N ASP A 79 7.42 5.39 -4.10
CA ASP A 79 8.17 6.65 -4.19
C ASP A 79 7.25 7.88 -4.32
N ASN A 80 6.18 7.77 -5.11
CA ASN A 80 5.26 8.89 -5.33
C ASN A 80 4.24 9.08 -4.20
N PHE A 81 3.83 8.01 -3.50
CA PHE A 81 2.64 8.05 -2.63
C PHE A 81 2.88 7.63 -1.18
N GLU A 82 4.07 7.13 -0.82
CA GLU A 82 4.40 6.74 0.56
C GLU A 82 5.75 7.34 1.01
N PRO A 83 5.80 8.64 1.34
CA PRO A 83 7.06 9.35 1.66
C PRO A 83 7.73 8.87 2.96
N ARG A 84 7.04 8.06 3.76
CA ARG A 84 7.58 7.48 5.01
C ARG A 84 8.44 6.24 4.74
N ALA A 85 8.34 5.64 3.55
CA ALA A 85 9.07 4.43 3.19
C ALA A 85 10.23 4.76 2.24
N VAL A 86 11.38 4.13 2.47
CA VAL A 86 12.54 4.23 1.58
C VAL A 86 12.87 2.84 1.06
N ILE A 87 12.89 2.69 -0.26
CA ILE A 87 13.20 1.42 -0.91
C ILE A 87 14.73 1.25 -0.90
N LYS A 88 15.18 0.03 -0.59
CA LYS A 88 16.60 -0.36 -0.62
C LYS A 88 16.79 -1.38 -1.74
N ASP A 89 17.86 -1.21 -2.51
CA ASP A 89 18.28 -2.14 -3.56
C ASP A 89 18.81 -3.47 -3.02
#